data_AF-A0A1M3PWV9-F1
#
_entry.id   AF-A0A1M3PWV9-F1
#
_cell.length_a   1.000
_cell.length_b   1.000
_cell.length_c   1.000
_cell.angle_alpha   90.00
_cell.angle_beta   90.00
_cell.angle_gamma   90.00
#
_symmetry.space_group_name_H-M   'P 1'
#
loop_
_entity.id
_entity.type
_entity.pdbx_description
1 polymer ?
#
loop_
_entity_poly.entity_id
_entity_poly.type
_entity_poly.pdbx_seq_one_letter_code
_entity_poly.pdbx_strand_id
1 'polypeptide(L)'
;MKHAIWFVRLVFVAWMFPAGLNHFVPLFPQPLGNQPLSRELFAALEASGLFDLVKLVELFAGISVLTGRYVPLALLICMPISFCVWFWDVPLQGWGSISAIYGWAVLLCNALLCLAYIGSYRALFAPRTGSADRAGLVLVGRLIFGGWMLLSGLNYFFLHVYPMPAGHEPLAAQLMTALVHSGLLGVVMAIQLIAGALILVGLFVPLALCVTTPIAVCAAYWAVVLEHRPVWAALALAAVALNGLLMLAHLADYRGVLQRRAYAAGEGPERDMSYESLFVDARGRTARGPFAAALAVLLPVAAFYHFLVYGLPGQWALLVLLLPAAVLHARRLHDMGRAAWWLLVPGIPIAVAAWLHMAGRGEGIVPAVTLAALVAGAGVMLWGLIGKGEAGANRYGEAML
;
A
#
# COMPACT_ATOMS: atom_id res chain seq x y z
N MET A 1 -3.83 -17.53 12.54
CA MET A 1 -4.02 -16.80 11.26
C MET A 1 -3.91 -15.28 11.45
N LYS A 2 -4.73 -14.62 12.28
CA LYS A 2 -4.69 -13.15 12.47
C LYS A 2 -3.32 -12.53 12.78
N HIS A 3 -2.52 -13.14 13.66
CA HIS A 3 -1.19 -12.63 14.02
C HIS A 3 -0.20 -12.61 12.85
N ALA A 4 -0.26 -13.60 11.96
CA ALA A 4 0.56 -13.62 10.75
C ALA A 4 0.14 -12.51 9.79
N ILE A 5 -1.17 -12.23 9.69
CA ILE A 5 -1.68 -11.10 8.90
C ILE A 5 -1.21 -9.77 9.50
N TRP A 6 -1.25 -9.62 10.83
CA TRP A 6 -0.72 -8.42 11.49
C TRP A 6 0.78 -8.24 11.25
N PHE A 7 1.56 -9.32 11.26
CA PHE A 7 2.97 -9.29 10.91
C PHE A 7 3.16 -8.71 9.50
N VAL A 8 2.51 -9.31 8.49
CA VAL A 8 2.59 -8.84 7.09
C VAL A 8 2.09 -7.40 6.96
N ARG A 9 1.03 -7.03 7.66
CA ARG A 9 0.45 -5.69 7.67
C ARG A 9 1.42 -4.65 8.22
N LEU A 10 2.08 -4.96 9.33
CA LEU A 10 3.07 -4.10 9.97
C LEU A 10 4.36 -3.99 9.13
N VAL A 11 4.79 -5.07 8.48
CA VAL A 11 5.88 -5.00 7.49
C VAL A 11 5.48 -4.09 6.33
N PHE A 12 4.34 -4.35 5.68
CA PHE A 12 3.90 -3.57 4.53
C PHE A 12 3.79 -2.07 4.83
N VAL A 13 3.14 -1.70 5.94
CA VAL A 13 2.92 -0.30 6.29
C VAL A 13 4.20 0.44 6.68
N ALA A 14 5.11 -0.22 7.39
CA ALA A 14 6.37 0.36 7.80
C ALA A 14 7.28 0.66 6.61
N TRP A 15 7.09 -0.02 5.47
CA TRP A 15 7.72 0.33 4.20
C TRP A 15 6.95 1.38 3.40
N MET A 16 5.65 1.16 3.15
CA MET A 16 4.86 2.00 2.23
C MET A 16 4.75 3.46 2.66
N PHE A 17 4.59 3.69 3.97
CA PHE A 17 4.47 5.04 4.49
C PHE A 17 5.74 5.88 4.23
N PRO A 18 6.95 5.48 4.69
CA PRO A 18 8.14 6.29 4.44
C PRO A 18 8.56 6.25 2.97
N ALA A 19 8.36 5.15 2.23
CA ALA A 19 8.68 5.09 0.80
C ALA A 19 7.87 6.09 -0.04
N GLY A 20 6.58 6.29 0.29
CA GLY A 20 5.73 7.30 -0.32
C GLY A 20 6.09 8.72 0.13
N LEU A 21 6.35 8.91 1.43
CA LEU A 21 6.73 10.21 1.99
C LEU A 21 8.10 10.71 1.48
N ASN A 22 9.04 9.80 1.21
CA ASN A 22 10.41 10.11 0.81
C ASN A 22 10.54 11.01 -0.41
N HIS A 23 9.57 10.92 -1.32
CA HIS A 23 9.55 11.72 -2.54
C HIS A 23 9.25 13.20 -2.29
N PHE A 24 8.37 13.46 -1.32
CA PHE A 24 7.94 14.82 -0.97
C PHE A 24 8.82 15.44 0.12
N VAL A 25 9.40 14.60 0.97
CA VAL A 25 10.33 14.99 2.03
C VAL A 25 11.52 14.04 1.93
N PRO A 26 12.74 14.52 1.64
CA PRO A 26 13.90 13.65 1.40
C PRO A 26 14.35 12.97 2.70
N LEU A 27 13.80 11.80 2.98
CA LEU A 27 14.09 11.00 4.18
C LEU A 27 15.36 10.16 4.02
N PHE A 28 15.61 9.67 2.81
CA PHE A 28 16.76 8.88 2.40
C PHE A 28 16.99 8.98 0.89
N PRO A 29 18.23 8.74 0.41
CA PRO A 29 18.54 8.75 -1.01
C PRO A 29 17.69 7.75 -1.78
N GLN A 30 17.01 8.21 -2.82
CA GLN A 30 16.20 7.37 -3.69
C GLN A 30 17.12 6.54 -4.61
N PRO A 31 16.94 5.22 -4.68
CA PRO A 31 17.78 4.39 -5.55
C PRO A 31 17.40 4.59 -7.02
N LEU A 32 18.35 5.07 -7.82
CA LEU A 32 18.21 5.19 -9.28
C LEU A 32 18.32 3.85 -10.02
N GLY A 33 18.90 2.85 -9.36
CA GLY A 33 19.18 1.55 -9.96
C GLY A 33 20.56 1.46 -10.61
N ASN A 34 20.99 0.21 -10.86
CA ASN A 34 22.34 -0.06 -11.37
C ASN A 34 22.34 -0.53 -12.83
N GLN A 35 21.21 -1.05 -13.32
CA GLN A 35 21.08 -1.51 -14.71
C GLN A 35 20.64 -0.39 -15.66
N PRO A 36 20.97 -0.46 -16.97
CA PRO A 36 20.55 0.57 -17.93
C PRO A 36 19.03 0.72 -18.03
N LEU A 37 18.29 -0.39 -18.21
CA LEU A 37 16.83 -0.35 -18.38
C LEU A 37 16.10 0.14 -17.13
N SER A 38 16.57 -0.25 -15.94
CA SER A 38 15.97 0.23 -14.69
C SER A 38 16.21 1.72 -14.48
N ARG A 39 17.42 2.22 -14.79
CA ARG A 39 17.72 3.67 -14.76
C ARG A 39 16.90 4.45 -15.77
N GLU A 40 16.77 3.95 -17.00
CA GLU A 40 15.98 4.59 -18.06
C GLU A 40 14.50 4.72 -17.66
N LEU A 41 13.88 3.63 -17.22
CA LEU A 41 12.48 3.64 -16.79
C LEU A 41 12.27 4.55 -15.58
N PHE A 42 13.14 4.47 -14.57
CA PHE A 42 13.03 5.31 -13.38
C PHE A 42 13.15 6.80 -13.72
N ALA A 43 14.18 7.17 -14.50
CA ALA A 43 14.42 8.55 -14.90
C ALA A 43 13.27 9.11 -15.73
N ALA A 44 12.66 8.30 -16.61
CA ALA A 44 11.50 8.74 -17.39
C ALA A 44 10.25 8.93 -16.52
N LEU A 45 10.01 8.07 -15.53
CA LEU A 45 8.91 8.22 -14.57
C LEU A 45 9.08 9.48 -13.70
N GLU A 46 10.29 9.75 -13.26
CA GLU A 46 10.63 10.94 -12.47
C GLU A 46 10.52 12.22 -13.31
N ALA A 47 11.16 12.26 -14.48
CA ALA A 47 11.15 13.43 -15.36
C ALA A 47 9.76 13.77 -15.90
N SER A 48 8.90 12.76 -16.11
CA SER A 48 7.52 12.99 -16.53
C SER A 48 6.60 13.46 -15.42
N GLY A 49 6.99 13.36 -14.14
CA GLY A 49 6.12 13.64 -12.99
C GLY A 49 5.09 12.55 -12.69
N LEU A 50 5.03 11.46 -13.46
CA LEU A 50 4.12 10.34 -13.17
C LEU A 50 4.49 9.64 -11.84
N PHE A 51 5.76 9.71 -11.46
CA PHE A 51 6.24 9.16 -10.19
C PHE A 51 5.63 9.85 -8.96
N ASP A 52 5.22 11.11 -9.06
CA ASP A 52 4.51 11.83 -8.00
C ASP A 52 3.21 11.11 -7.62
N LEU A 53 2.46 10.63 -8.63
CA LEU A 53 1.20 9.91 -8.43
C LEU A 53 1.45 8.55 -7.77
N VAL A 54 2.51 7.86 -8.19
CA VAL A 54 2.93 6.59 -7.58
C VAL A 54 3.20 6.79 -6.09
N LYS A 55 3.99 7.81 -5.75
CA LYS A 55 4.40 8.09 -4.37
C LYS A 55 3.25 8.57 -3.49
N LEU A 56 2.33 9.33 -4.07
CA LEU A 56 1.10 9.74 -3.40
C LEU A 56 0.24 8.53 -3.02
N VAL A 57 0.06 7.57 -3.92
CA VAL A 57 -0.72 6.35 -3.64
C VAL A 57 -0.02 5.45 -2.63
N GLU A 58 1.30 5.30 -2.68
CA GLU A 58 2.06 4.56 -1.64
C GLU A 58 1.84 5.18 -0.25
N LEU A 59 1.91 6.50 -0.16
CA LEU A 59 1.67 7.23 1.09
C LEU A 59 0.24 7.03 1.60
N PHE A 60 -0.76 7.16 0.72
CA PHE A 60 -2.15 6.90 1.08
C PHE A 60 -2.39 5.45 1.50
N ALA A 61 -1.76 4.49 0.82
CA ALA A 61 -1.84 3.08 1.17
C ALA A 61 -1.22 2.82 2.55
N GLY A 62 -0.03 3.39 2.81
CA GLY A 62 0.61 3.38 4.12
C GLY A 62 -0.29 3.93 5.21
N ILE A 63 -0.86 5.13 5.03
CA ILE A 63 -1.78 5.75 6.03
C ILE A 63 -3.03 4.88 6.26
N SER A 64 -3.62 4.36 5.20
CA SER A 64 -4.85 3.55 5.25
C SER A 64 -4.61 2.23 6.00
N VAL A 65 -3.54 1.52 5.66
CA VAL A 65 -3.14 0.26 6.31
C VAL A 65 -2.75 0.49 7.77
N LEU A 66 -2.02 1.58 8.07
CA LEU A 66 -1.60 1.95 9.42
C LEU A 66 -2.81 2.18 10.32
N THR A 67 -3.77 2.96 9.83
CA THR A 67 -4.93 3.42 10.61
C THR A 67 -6.13 2.49 10.56
N GLY A 68 -6.08 1.44 9.73
CA GLY A 68 -7.19 0.52 9.53
C GLY A 68 -8.42 1.13 8.91
N ARG A 69 -8.22 2.13 8.05
CA ARG A 69 -9.30 2.80 7.32
C ARG A 69 -9.19 2.50 5.84
N TYR A 70 -10.28 2.03 5.24
CA TYR A 70 -10.36 1.71 3.80
C TYR A 70 -9.25 0.77 3.31
N VAL A 71 -8.82 -0.17 4.17
CA VAL A 71 -7.69 -1.08 3.88
C VAL A 71 -7.87 -1.86 2.57
N PRO A 72 -9.04 -2.47 2.29
CA PRO A 72 -9.20 -3.22 1.04
C PRO A 72 -9.05 -2.33 -0.21
N LEU A 73 -9.65 -1.13 -0.19
CA LEU A 73 -9.49 -0.17 -1.29
C LEU A 73 -8.02 0.24 -1.47
N ALA A 74 -7.34 0.56 -0.37
CA ALA A 74 -5.95 0.99 -0.40
C ALA A 74 -5.01 -0.09 -0.98
N LEU A 75 -5.18 -1.35 -0.59
CA LEU A 75 -4.40 -2.48 -1.11
C LEU A 75 -4.65 -2.68 -2.62
N LEU A 76 -5.91 -2.57 -3.04
CA LEU A 76 -6.30 -2.72 -4.45
C LEU A 76 -5.74 -1.61 -5.33
N ILE A 77 -5.79 -0.34 -4.89
CA ILE A 77 -5.22 0.79 -5.63
C ILE A 77 -3.67 0.72 -5.62
N CYS A 78 -3.07 0.24 -4.54
CA CYS A 78 -1.62 0.09 -4.42
C CYS A 78 -1.07 -1.12 -5.21
N MET A 79 -1.92 -2.06 -5.63
CA MET A 79 -1.48 -3.27 -6.34
C MET A 79 -0.68 -3.01 -7.63
N PRO A 80 -1.14 -2.18 -8.59
CA PRO A 80 -0.34 -1.85 -9.76
C PRO A 80 1.02 -1.24 -9.40
N ILE A 81 1.10 -0.48 -8.30
CA ILE A 81 2.35 0.12 -7.84
C ILE A 81 3.28 -0.94 -7.23
N SER A 82 2.75 -1.83 -6.39
CA SER A 82 3.53 -2.95 -5.86
C SER A 82 4.05 -3.85 -6.97
N PHE A 83 3.27 -4.03 -8.04
CA PHE A 83 3.73 -4.71 -9.25
C PHE A 83 4.83 -3.93 -9.97
N CYS A 84 4.69 -2.61 -10.17
CA CYS A 84 5.73 -1.79 -10.81
C CYS A 84 7.03 -1.77 -9.99
N VAL A 85 6.95 -1.70 -8.66
CA VAL A 85 8.11 -1.83 -7.76
C VAL A 85 8.77 -3.19 -7.97
N TRP A 86 8.00 -4.28 -7.93
CA TRP A 86 8.51 -5.62 -8.21
C TRP A 86 9.12 -5.73 -9.61
N PHE A 87 8.47 -5.19 -10.64
CA PHE A 87 8.94 -5.22 -12.02
C PHE A 87 10.28 -4.48 -12.17
N TRP A 88 10.41 -3.34 -11.50
CA TRP A 88 11.65 -2.59 -11.49
C TRP A 88 12.75 -3.31 -10.69
N ASP A 89 12.44 -3.77 -9.48
CA ASP A 89 13.40 -4.38 -8.55
C ASP A 89 13.85 -5.78 -8.96
N VAL A 90 13.01 -6.55 -9.64
CA VAL A 90 13.26 -7.97 -9.93
C VAL A 90 13.75 -8.16 -11.37
N PRO A 91 12.93 -8.09 -12.43
CA PRO A 91 13.42 -8.35 -13.77
C PRO A 91 14.35 -7.24 -14.30
N LEU A 92 14.15 -5.95 -13.95
CA LEU A 92 15.00 -4.87 -14.50
C LEU A 92 16.34 -4.69 -13.76
N GLN A 93 16.42 -4.94 -12.44
CA GLN A 93 17.72 -4.96 -11.72
C GLN A 93 18.43 -6.31 -11.80
N GLY A 94 17.66 -7.39 -12.00
CA GLY A 94 18.13 -8.77 -12.02
C GLY A 94 17.54 -9.60 -10.88
N TRP A 95 17.09 -10.81 -11.20
CA TRP A 95 16.35 -11.70 -10.31
C TRP A 95 17.07 -12.08 -9.01
N GLY A 96 18.40 -12.08 -9.01
CA GLY A 96 19.24 -12.35 -7.84
C GLY A 96 19.81 -11.11 -7.16
N SER A 97 19.38 -9.91 -7.56
CA SER A 97 19.86 -8.67 -6.97
C SER A 97 19.34 -8.49 -5.55
N ILE A 98 20.03 -7.68 -4.72
CA ILE A 98 19.53 -7.30 -3.40
C ILE A 98 18.20 -6.54 -3.53
N SER A 99 18.06 -5.73 -4.58
CA SER A 99 16.82 -5.00 -4.89
C SER A 99 15.64 -5.95 -5.09
N ALA A 100 15.85 -7.13 -5.70
CA ALA A 100 14.80 -8.13 -5.90
C ALA A 100 14.16 -8.61 -4.58
N ILE A 101 14.89 -8.63 -3.46
CA ILE A 101 14.35 -8.97 -2.14
C ILE A 101 13.24 -7.97 -1.75
N TYR A 102 13.47 -6.67 -1.96
CA TYR A 102 12.51 -5.62 -1.67
C TYR A 102 11.30 -5.69 -2.62
N GLY A 103 11.54 -5.89 -3.92
CA GLY A 103 10.48 -6.05 -4.91
C GLY A 103 9.54 -7.21 -4.58
N TRP A 104 10.10 -8.38 -4.24
CA TRP A 104 9.30 -9.52 -3.79
C TRP A 104 8.58 -9.24 -2.48
N ALA A 105 9.24 -8.65 -1.49
CA ALA A 105 8.62 -8.34 -0.20
C ALA A 105 7.41 -7.42 -0.37
N VAL A 106 7.52 -6.36 -1.18
CA VAL A 106 6.45 -5.40 -1.45
C VAL A 106 5.25 -6.08 -2.13
N LEU A 107 5.48 -6.81 -3.23
CA LEU A 107 4.40 -7.45 -3.97
C LEU A 107 3.75 -8.57 -3.18
N LEU A 108 4.54 -9.43 -2.52
CA LEU A 108 4.02 -10.53 -1.71
C LEU A 108 3.24 -10.02 -0.51
N CYS A 109 3.73 -8.99 0.19
CA CYS A 109 2.98 -8.41 1.30
C CYS A 109 1.64 -7.85 0.83
N ASN A 110 1.61 -7.08 -0.26
CA ASN A 110 0.35 -6.55 -0.79
C ASN A 110 -0.60 -7.69 -1.24
N ALA A 111 -0.08 -8.71 -1.92
CA ALA A 111 -0.87 -9.87 -2.37
C ALA A 111 -1.45 -10.67 -1.20
N LEU A 112 -0.63 -10.97 -0.20
CA LEU A 112 -1.07 -11.69 1.00
C LEU A 112 -2.09 -10.90 1.79
N LEU A 113 -1.95 -9.57 1.86
CA LEU A 113 -2.96 -8.71 2.48
C LEU A 113 -4.24 -8.68 1.66
N CYS A 114 -4.18 -8.60 0.33
CA CYS A 114 -5.36 -8.74 -0.52
C CYS A 114 -6.07 -10.09 -0.27
N LEU A 115 -5.34 -11.19 -0.16
CA LEU A 115 -5.91 -12.50 0.20
C LEU A 115 -6.49 -12.50 1.62
N ALA A 116 -5.84 -11.85 2.58
CA ALA A 116 -6.35 -11.71 3.94
C ALA A 116 -7.69 -10.97 4.00
N TYR A 117 -7.92 -10.01 3.08
CA TYR A 117 -9.18 -9.28 2.95
C TYR A 117 -10.11 -9.86 1.86
N ILE A 118 -9.94 -11.12 1.44
CA ILE A 118 -10.71 -11.73 0.34
C ILE A 118 -12.23 -11.60 0.51
N GLY A 119 -12.72 -11.61 1.75
CA GLY A 119 -14.13 -11.36 2.07
C GLY A 119 -14.67 -10.04 1.49
N SER A 120 -13.83 -9.00 1.48
CA SER A 120 -14.14 -7.67 0.94
C SER A 120 -14.19 -7.64 -0.59
N TYR A 121 -13.51 -8.57 -1.26
CA TYR A 121 -13.41 -8.64 -2.72
C TYR A 121 -14.37 -9.66 -3.35
N ARG A 122 -15.09 -10.47 -2.56
CA ARG A 122 -15.93 -11.59 -3.06
C ARG A 122 -16.88 -11.17 -4.19
N ALA A 123 -17.50 -10.00 -4.07
CA ALA A 123 -18.43 -9.49 -5.08
C ALA A 123 -17.76 -9.16 -6.42
N LEU A 124 -16.47 -8.82 -6.43
CA LEU A 124 -15.71 -8.56 -7.67
C LEU A 124 -15.54 -9.83 -8.53
N PHE A 125 -15.51 -10.99 -7.88
CA PHE A 125 -15.37 -12.30 -8.52
C PHE A 125 -16.71 -12.96 -8.84
N ALA A 126 -17.83 -12.22 -8.80
CA ALA A 126 -19.11 -12.76 -9.21
C ALA A 126 -19.12 -13.00 -10.74
N PRO A 127 -19.36 -14.23 -11.22
CA PRO A 127 -19.19 -14.58 -12.63
C PRO A 127 -20.23 -13.95 -13.58
N ARG A 128 -21.34 -13.43 -13.06
CA ARG A 128 -22.32 -12.66 -13.83
C ARG A 128 -22.82 -11.49 -12.99
N THR A 129 -22.74 -10.30 -13.56
CA THR A 129 -23.24 -9.05 -13.00
C THR A 129 -24.77 -9.10 -12.89
N GLY A 130 -25.28 -9.02 -11.66
CA GLY A 130 -26.72 -8.94 -11.39
C GLY A 130 -27.29 -7.58 -11.80
N SER A 131 -28.51 -7.55 -12.32
CA SER A 131 -29.39 -6.39 -12.64
C SER A 131 -28.85 -5.16 -13.42
N ALA A 132 -27.61 -4.70 -13.22
CA ALA A 132 -27.02 -3.50 -13.82
C ALA A 132 -26.96 -3.59 -15.35
N ASP A 133 -26.64 -4.77 -15.89
CA ASP A 133 -26.60 -5.02 -17.34
C ASP A 133 -27.98 -5.02 -18.02
N ARG A 134 -29.07 -5.04 -17.25
CA ARG A 134 -30.42 -4.98 -17.82
C ARG A 134 -30.73 -3.58 -18.36
N ALA A 135 -29.95 -2.56 -17.96
CA ALA A 135 -30.02 -1.23 -18.54
C ALA A 135 -29.23 -1.21 -19.85
N GLY A 136 -29.92 -0.91 -20.97
CA GLY A 136 -29.30 -0.91 -22.30
C GLY A 136 -28.06 -0.02 -22.42
N LEU A 137 -28.01 1.10 -21.68
CA LEU A 137 -26.85 2.00 -21.68
C LEU A 137 -25.59 1.37 -21.05
N VAL A 138 -25.75 0.58 -19.99
CA VAL A 138 -24.62 -0.12 -19.33
C VAL A 138 -24.06 -1.17 -20.27
N LEU A 139 -24.93 -1.94 -20.94
CA LEU A 139 -24.52 -2.92 -21.94
C LEU A 139 -23.75 -2.26 -23.10
N VAL A 140 -24.28 -1.17 -23.68
CA VAL A 140 -23.60 -0.44 -24.76
C VAL A 140 -22.24 0.07 -24.29
N GLY A 141 -22.17 0.71 -23.12
CA GLY A 141 -20.91 1.19 -22.56
C GLY A 141 -19.88 0.07 -22.36
N ARG A 142 -20.34 -1.11 -21.91
CA ARG A 142 -19.51 -2.29 -21.73
C ARG A 142 -18.97 -2.84 -23.05
N LEU A 143 -19.81 -2.90 -24.09
CA LEU A 143 -19.40 -3.34 -25.42
C LEU A 143 -18.36 -2.39 -26.03
N ILE A 144 -18.57 -1.08 -25.90
CA ILE A 144 -17.63 -0.06 -26.39
C ILE A 144 -16.31 -0.15 -25.64
N PHE A 145 -16.33 -0.12 -24.29
CA PHE A 145 -15.11 -0.10 -23.49
C PHE A 145 -14.34 -1.42 -23.59
N GLY A 146 -15.02 -2.55 -23.42
CA GLY A 146 -14.41 -3.87 -23.52
C GLY A 146 -13.87 -4.14 -24.93
N GLY A 147 -14.61 -3.73 -25.96
CA GLY A 147 -14.19 -3.80 -27.36
C GLY A 147 -12.93 -3.00 -27.62
N TRP A 148 -12.87 -1.76 -27.12
CA TRP A 148 -11.68 -0.93 -27.23
C TRP A 148 -10.47 -1.58 -26.54
N MET A 149 -10.58 -1.97 -25.27
CA MET A 149 -9.45 -2.59 -24.54
C MET A 149 -8.96 -3.88 -25.23
N LEU A 150 -9.89 -4.73 -25.67
CA LEU A 150 -9.56 -5.95 -26.40
C LEU A 150 -8.82 -5.65 -27.70
N LEU A 151 -9.33 -4.71 -28.51
CA LEU A 151 -8.73 -4.33 -29.79
C LEU A 151 -7.36 -3.68 -29.63
N SER A 152 -7.14 -2.87 -28.59
CA SER A 152 -5.82 -2.31 -28.28
C SER A 152 -4.79 -3.42 -28.02
N GLY A 153 -5.15 -4.41 -27.19
CA GLY A 153 -4.30 -5.56 -26.91
C GLY A 153 -4.06 -6.43 -28.16
N LEU A 154 -5.11 -6.73 -28.92
CA LEU A 154 -5.00 -7.51 -30.16
C LEU A 154 -4.12 -6.81 -31.19
N ASN A 155 -4.24 -5.49 -31.32
CA ASN A 155 -3.42 -4.68 -32.22
C ASN A 155 -1.94 -4.77 -31.86
N TYR A 156 -1.60 -4.71 -30.57
CA TYR A 156 -0.22 -4.78 -30.11
C TYR A 156 0.44 -6.14 -30.34
N PHE A 157 -0.26 -7.25 -30.09
CA PHE A 157 0.34 -8.59 -30.16
C PHE A 157 0.18 -9.29 -31.50
N PHE A 158 -0.90 -9.02 -32.25
CA PHE A 158 -1.29 -9.84 -33.39
C PHE A 158 -1.57 -9.02 -34.65
N LEU A 159 -2.40 -7.98 -34.56
CA LEU A 159 -2.98 -7.36 -35.77
C LEU A 159 -2.10 -6.28 -36.41
N HIS A 160 -1.37 -5.49 -35.63
CA HIS A 160 -0.48 -4.42 -36.11
C HIS A 160 -1.14 -3.46 -37.13
N VAL A 161 -2.43 -3.18 -36.96
CA VAL A 161 -3.25 -2.37 -37.89
C VAL A 161 -2.90 -0.88 -37.79
N TYR A 162 -2.63 -0.39 -36.59
CA TYR A 162 -2.22 1.00 -36.35
C TYR A 162 -1.01 1.06 -35.43
N PRO A 163 -0.10 2.04 -35.64
CA PRO A 163 1.06 2.20 -34.81
C PRO A 163 0.67 2.64 -33.40
N MET A 164 1.45 2.20 -32.43
CA MET A 164 1.34 2.68 -31.07
C MET A 164 1.73 4.17 -30.99
N PRO A 165 1.06 4.99 -30.19
CA PRO A 165 1.42 6.39 -30.04
C PRO A 165 2.82 6.50 -29.45
N ALA A 166 3.78 7.00 -30.24
CA ALA A 166 5.15 7.17 -29.77
C ALA A 166 5.31 8.43 -28.91
N GLY A 167 4.40 9.40 -29.01
CA GLY A 167 4.52 10.73 -28.41
C GLY A 167 5.23 11.71 -29.33
N HIS A 168 4.76 12.95 -29.35
CA HIS A 168 5.36 14.05 -30.11
C HIS A 168 6.15 14.98 -29.21
N GLU A 169 5.66 15.22 -27.99
CA GLU A 169 6.38 16.02 -27.00
C GLU A 169 7.55 15.22 -26.42
N PRO A 170 8.70 15.87 -26.12
CA PRO A 170 9.91 15.16 -25.72
C PRO A 170 9.72 14.24 -24.49
N LEU A 171 9.01 14.71 -23.47
CA LEU A 171 8.74 13.92 -22.25
C LEU A 171 7.75 12.78 -22.51
N ALA A 172 6.73 13.02 -23.35
CA ALA A 172 5.77 12.00 -23.75
C ALA A 172 6.48 10.87 -24.51
N ALA A 173 7.37 11.23 -25.45
CA ALA A 173 8.17 10.30 -26.20
C ALA A 173 9.16 9.53 -25.33
N GLN A 174 9.89 10.23 -24.46
CA GLN A 174 10.83 9.61 -23.52
C GLN A 174 10.15 8.55 -22.65
N LEU A 175 8.98 8.87 -22.08
CA LEU A 175 8.23 7.93 -21.25
C LEU A 175 7.75 6.71 -22.07
N MET A 176 7.21 6.92 -23.28
CA MET A 176 6.79 5.80 -24.13
C MET A 176 7.95 4.90 -24.52
N THR A 177 9.09 5.50 -24.92
CA THR A 177 10.31 4.75 -25.24
C THR A 177 10.76 3.90 -24.06
N ALA A 178 10.80 4.45 -22.84
CA ALA A 178 11.19 3.71 -21.66
C ALA A 178 10.20 2.57 -21.31
N LEU A 179 8.89 2.79 -21.48
CA LEU A 179 7.86 1.77 -21.28
C LEU A 179 7.95 0.63 -22.31
N VAL A 180 8.31 0.94 -23.56
CA VAL A 180 8.56 -0.03 -24.62
C VAL A 180 9.83 -0.84 -24.33
N HIS A 181 10.96 -0.15 -24.11
CA HIS A 181 12.28 -0.78 -23.90
C HIS A 181 12.31 -1.68 -22.67
N SER A 182 11.65 -1.27 -21.59
CA SER A 182 11.53 -2.08 -20.37
C SER A 182 10.60 -3.29 -20.53
N GLY A 183 9.76 -3.32 -21.56
CA GLY A 183 8.72 -4.33 -21.76
C GLY A 183 7.47 -4.15 -20.89
N LEU A 184 7.43 -3.14 -20.01
CA LEU A 184 6.28 -2.86 -19.15
C LEU A 184 5.01 -2.56 -19.96
N LEU A 185 5.16 -1.92 -21.13
CA LEU A 185 4.03 -1.65 -22.02
C LEU A 185 3.38 -2.94 -22.55
N GLY A 186 4.16 -3.99 -22.80
CA GLY A 186 3.63 -5.30 -23.16
C GLY A 186 2.75 -5.88 -22.06
N VAL A 187 3.14 -5.73 -20.79
CA VAL A 187 2.31 -6.14 -19.65
C VAL A 187 0.99 -5.38 -19.63
N VAL A 188 1.02 -4.06 -19.84
CA VAL A 188 -0.19 -3.23 -19.92
C VAL A 188 -1.12 -3.70 -21.04
N MET A 189 -0.58 -3.99 -22.23
CA MET A 189 -1.37 -4.47 -23.37
C MET A 189 -1.96 -5.86 -23.12
N ALA A 190 -1.24 -6.75 -22.44
CA ALA A 190 -1.77 -8.07 -22.05
C ALA A 190 -2.93 -7.93 -21.07
N ILE A 191 -2.82 -7.00 -20.11
CA ILE A 191 -3.92 -6.70 -19.18
C ILE A 191 -5.13 -6.15 -19.94
N GLN A 192 -4.95 -5.19 -20.86
CA GLN A 192 -6.05 -4.66 -21.68
C GLN A 192 -6.72 -5.74 -22.53
N LEU A 193 -5.93 -6.64 -23.13
CA LEU A 193 -6.44 -7.77 -23.91
C LEU A 193 -7.36 -8.66 -23.07
N ILE A 194 -6.87 -9.11 -21.91
CA ILE A 194 -7.59 -10.05 -21.04
C ILE A 194 -8.79 -9.36 -20.39
N ALA A 195 -8.61 -8.17 -19.81
CA ALA A 195 -9.68 -7.43 -19.17
C ALA A 195 -10.75 -7.01 -20.19
N GLY A 196 -10.37 -6.61 -21.40
CA GLY A 196 -11.29 -6.32 -22.49
C GLY A 196 -12.16 -7.52 -22.86
N ALA A 197 -11.57 -8.72 -22.98
CA ALA A 197 -12.31 -9.95 -23.22
C ALA A 197 -13.30 -10.25 -22.08
N LEU A 198 -12.86 -10.12 -20.82
CA LEU A 198 -13.69 -10.34 -19.64
C LEU A 198 -14.90 -9.38 -19.59
N ILE A 199 -14.66 -8.10 -19.87
CA ILE A 199 -15.68 -7.05 -19.93
C ILE A 199 -16.71 -7.36 -21.03
N LEU A 200 -16.26 -7.76 -22.22
CA LEU A 200 -17.15 -8.10 -23.34
C LEU A 200 -18.03 -9.31 -23.05
N VAL A 201 -17.43 -10.39 -22.54
CA VAL A 201 -18.14 -11.63 -22.20
C VAL A 201 -19.07 -11.44 -20.99
N GLY A 202 -18.84 -10.40 -20.18
CA GLY A 202 -19.62 -10.15 -18.97
C GLY A 202 -19.16 -10.99 -17.79
N LEU A 203 -17.90 -11.43 -17.78
CA LEU A 203 -17.30 -12.26 -16.75
C LEU A 203 -16.39 -11.41 -15.85
N PHE A 204 -16.62 -11.41 -14.54
CA PHE A 204 -15.83 -10.63 -13.56
C PHE A 204 -15.70 -9.14 -13.92
N VAL A 205 -16.75 -8.54 -14.49
CA VAL A 205 -16.74 -7.16 -15.00
C VAL A 205 -16.24 -6.16 -13.95
N PRO A 206 -16.71 -6.17 -12.68
CA PRO A 206 -16.25 -5.20 -11.69
C PRO A 206 -14.73 -5.30 -11.42
N LEU A 207 -14.18 -6.52 -11.43
CA LEU A 207 -12.75 -6.76 -11.27
C LEU A 207 -11.97 -6.26 -12.49
N ALA A 208 -12.42 -6.59 -13.70
CA ALA A 208 -11.76 -6.17 -14.94
C ALA A 208 -11.74 -4.64 -15.09
N LEU A 209 -12.81 -3.97 -14.65
CA LEU A 209 -12.86 -2.50 -14.57
C LEU A 209 -11.82 -1.96 -13.58
N CYS A 210 -11.71 -2.51 -12.35
CA CYS A 210 -10.69 -2.11 -11.38
C CYS A 210 -9.26 -2.26 -11.91
N VAL A 211 -8.99 -3.36 -12.61
CA VAL A 211 -7.65 -3.65 -13.16
C VAL A 211 -7.31 -2.69 -14.32
N THR A 212 -8.30 -2.24 -15.08
CA THR A 212 -8.10 -1.30 -16.20
C THR A 212 -8.05 0.16 -15.76
N THR A 213 -8.60 0.52 -14.59
CA THR A 213 -8.55 1.88 -14.05
C THR A 213 -7.14 2.49 -13.99
N PRO A 214 -6.11 1.87 -13.37
CA PRO A 214 -4.77 2.46 -13.34
C PRO A 214 -4.19 2.66 -14.73
N ILE A 215 -4.49 1.76 -15.68
CA ILE A 215 -4.05 1.88 -17.07
C ILE A 215 -4.70 3.09 -17.74
N ALA A 216 -6.02 3.26 -17.58
CA ALA A 216 -6.75 4.41 -18.10
C ALA A 216 -6.25 5.73 -17.51
N VAL A 217 -5.94 5.76 -16.21
CA VAL A 217 -5.36 6.94 -15.53
C VAL A 217 -3.97 7.28 -16.07
N CYS A 218 -3.08 6.30 -16.22
CA CYS A 218 -1.75 6.52 -16.79
C CYS A 218 -1.83 6.97 -18.26
N ALA A 219 -2.73 6.39 -19.04
CA ALA A 219 -2.97 6.81 -20.42
C ALA A 219 -3.50 8.25 -20.51
N ALA A 220 -4.41 8.64 -19.60
CA ALA A 220 -4.92 10.00 -19.50
C ALA A 220 -3.84 10.99 -19.05
N TYR A 221 -3.00 10.61 -18.08
CA TYR A 221 -1.84 11.42 -17.68
C TYR A 221 -0.93 11.67 -18.89
N TRP A 222 -0.54 10.61 -19.59
CA TRP A 222 0.30 10.73 -20.78
C TRP A 222 -0.34 11.62 -21.86
N ALA A 223 -1.61 11.37 -22.19
CA ALA A 223 -2.29 12.06 -23.28
C ALA A 223 -2.62 13.54 -22.98
N VAL A 224 -2.99 13.86 -21.74
CA VAL A 224 -3.45 15.19 -21.34
C VAL A 224 -2.29 16.04 -20.83
N VAL A 225 -1.43 15.48 -19.98
CA VAL A 225 -0.38 16.20 -19.26
C VAL A 225 0.93 16.24 -20.03
N LEU A 226 1.27 15.21 -20.82
CA LEU A 226 2.55 15.16 -21.54
C LEU A 226 2.44 15.44 -23.03
N GLU A 227 1.45 14.83 -23.70
CA GLU A 227 1.35 14.86 -25.17
C GLU A 227 0.62 16.10 -25.72
N HIS A 228 -0.28 16.70 -24.93
CA HIS A 228 -1.02 17.93 -25.24
C HIS A 228 -1.84 17.96 -26.55
N ARG A 229 -1.97 16.83 -27.25
CA ARG A 229 -2.76 16.75 -28.49
C ARG A 229 -4.23 16.46 -28.20
N PRO A 230 -5.17 17.21 -28.80
CA PRO A 230 -6.58 17.17 -28.42
C PRO A 230 -7.24 15.81 -28.70
N VAL A 231 -6.84 15.13 -29.77
CA VAL A 231 -7.39 13.82 -30.13
C VAL A 231 -7.05 12.77 -29.07
N TRP A 232 -5.78 12.70 -28.65
CA TRP A 232 -5.35 11.75 -27.63
C TRP A 232 -5.93 12.08 -26.26
N ALA A 233 -5.96 13.36 -25.89
CA ALA A 233 -6.60 13.82 -24.66
C ALA A 233 -8.08 13.44 -24.62
N ALA A 234 -8.83 13.68 -25.70
CA ALA A 234 -10.25 13.34 -25.79
C ALA A 234 -10.49 11.83 -25.66
N LEU A 235 -9.69 11.01 -26.36
CA LEU A 235 -9.79 9.56 -26.28
C LEU A 235 -9.47 9.04 -24.87
N ALA A 236 -8.40 9.52 -24.25
CA ALA A 236 -8.01 9.05 -22.92
C ALA A 236 -9.01 9.48 -21.84
N LEU A 237 -9.55 10.71 -21.93
CA LEU A 237 -10.62 11.19 -21.06
C LEU A 237 -11.91 10.39 -21.26
N ALA A 238 -12.26 10.04 -22.51
CA ALA A 238 -13.39 9.17 -22.80
C ALA A 238 -13.20 7.76 -22.20
N ALA A 239 -11.98 7.21 -22.26
CA ALA A 239 -11.66 5.92 -21.64
C ALA A 239 -11.82 5.97 -20.10
N VAL A 240 -11.30 7.02 -19.44
CA VAL A 240 -11.47 7.22 -18.00
C VAL A 240 -12.95 7.41 -17.63
N ALA A 241 -13.68 8.25 -18.38
CA ALA A 241 -15.09 8.50 -18.14
C ALA A 241 -15.92 7.23 -18.30
N LEU A 242 -15.69 6.46 -19.36
CA LEU A 242 -16.43 5.23 -19.61
C LEU A 242 -16.10 4.15 -18.58
N ASN A 243 -14.83 3.98 -18.22
CA ASN A 243 -14.41 3.09 -17.13
C ASN A 243 -15.10 3.48 -15.81
N GLY A 244 -15.05 4.76 -15.44
CA GLY A 244 -15.67 5.29 -14.22
C GLY A 244 -17.19 5.15 -14.20
N LEU A 245 -17.89 5.44 -15.30
CA LEU A 245 -19.34 5.28 -15.42
C LEU A 245 -19.76 3.81 -15.27
N LEU A 246 -19.00 2.88 -15.87
CA LEU A 246 -19.25 1.45 -15.70
C LEU A 246 -18.99 1.04 -14.25
N MET A 247 -17.92 1.54 -13.61
CA MET A 247 -17.68 1.27 -12.19
C MET A 247 -18.81 1.82 -11.30
N LEU A 248 -19.35 3.00 -11.60
CA LEU A 248 -20.50 3.55 -10.88
C LEU A 248 -21.77 2.71 -11.09
N ALA A 249 -21.97 2.15 -12.28
CA ALA A 249 -23.06 1.20 -12.53
C ALA A 249 -22.92 -0.09 -11.70
N HIS A 250 -21.69 -0.46 -11.35
CA HIS A 250 -21.35 -1.60 -10.49
C HIS A 250 -21.07 -1.20 -9.03
N LEU A 251 -21.51 -0.03 -8.55
CA LEU A 251 -21.17 0.47 -7.21
C LEU A 251 -21.55 -0.50 -6.07
N ALA A 252 -22.64 -1.26 -6.25
CA ALA A 252 -23.05 -2.29 -5.29
C ALA A 252 -21.99 -3.39 -5.10
N ASP A 253 -21.31 -3.78 -6.19
CA ASP A 253 -20.27 -4.81 -6.19
C ASP A 253 -18.99 -4.32 -5.48
N TYR A 254 -18.77 -3.00 -5.41
CA TYR A 254 -17.63 -2.39 -4.73
C TYR A 254 -17.86 -2.12 -3.23
N ARG A 255 -19.07 -2.37 -2.70
CA ARG A 255 -19.41 -2.05 -1.29
C ARG A 255 -18.44 -2.68 -0.28
N GLY A 256 -17.97 -3.91 -0.54
CA GLY A 256 -16.98 -4.59 0.30
C GLY A 256 -15.61 -3.90 0.28
N VAL A 257 -15.17 -3.46 -0.89
CA VAL A 257 -13.90 -2.73 -1.08
C VAL A 257 -13.92 -1.38 -0.38
N LEU A 258 -15.06 -0.69 -0.44
CA LEU A 258 -15.28 0.65 0.11
C LEU A 258 -15.56 0.67 1.62
N GLN A 259 -15.46 -0.48 2.31
CA GLN A 259 -15.68 -0.54 3.75
C GLN A 259 -14.65 0.32 4.50
N ARG A 260 -15.15 1.26 5.31
CA ARG A 260 -14.29 2.09 6.15
C ARG A 260 -13.47 1.27 7.13
N ARG A 261 -14.06 0.22 7.71
CA ARG A 261 -13.40 -0.75 8.57
C ARG A 261 -13.77 -2.14 8.07
N ALA A 262 -12.79 -2.85 7.56
CA ALA A 262 -12.93 -4.23 7.12
C ALA A 262 -12.11 -5.12 8.06
N TYR A 263 -12.56 -6.35 8.26
CA TYR A 263 -11.84 -7.35 9.04
C TYR A 263 -11.02 -8.23 8.12
N ALA A 264 -9.76 -8.47 8.49
CA ALA A 264 -8.97 -9.48 7.82
C ALA A 264 -9.39 -10.89 8.26
N ALA A 265 -8.95 -11.91 7.53
CA ALA A 265 -9.24 -13.31 7.86
C ALA A 265 -8.79 -13.65 9.29
N GLY A 266 -9.72 -14.16 10.10
CA GLY A 266 -9.48 -14.49 11.51
C GLY A 266 -9.62 -13.31 12.47
N GLU A 267 -10.02 -12.13 11.98
CA GLU A 267 -10.54 -11.04 12.81
C GLU A 267 -12.07 -11.05 12.81
N GLY A 268 -12.67 -10.45 13.84
CA GLY A 268 -14.11 -10.35 13.99
C GLY A 268 -14.52 -9.08 14.73
N PRO A 269 -15.83 -8.85 14.91
CA PRO A 269 -16.37 -7.66 15.55
C PRO A 269 -16.21 -7.65 17.08
N GLU A 270 -15.77 -8.78 17.67
CA GLU A 270 -15.49 -8.88 19.09
C GLU A 270 -14.52 -7.78 19.51
N ARG A 271 -14.97 -6.96 20.47
CA ARG A 271 -14.18 -5.85 20.99
C ARG A 271 -12.89 -6.42 21.57
N ASP A 272 -11.78 -5.79 21.19
CA ASP A 272 -10.44 -5.91 21.77
C ASP A 272 -9.45 -6.92 21.16
N MET A 273 -9.82 -7.70 20.13
CA MET A 273 -8.88 -8.64 19.48
C MET A 273 -8.63 -8.41 17.97
N SER A 274 -8.94 -7.22 17.47
CA SER A 274 -8.63 -6.76 16.10
C SER A 274 -7.31 -5.99 16.05
N TYR A 275 -6.73 -5.85 14.84
CA TYR A 275 -5.60 -4.97 14.61
C TYR A 275 -5.89 -3.53 15.09
N GLU A 276 -7.04 -2.99 14.72
CA GLU A 276 -7.43 -1.60 15.01
C GLU A 276 -7.52 -1.35 16.52
N SER A 277 -8.09 -2.30 17.27
CA SER A 277 -8.14 -2.18 18.74
C SER A 277 -6.76 -2.20 19.37
N LEU A 278 -5.81 -3.01 18.88
CA LEU A 278 -4.53 -3.21 19.56
C LEU A 278 -3.43 -2.24 19.11
N PHE A 279 -3.51 -1.72 17.88
CA PHE A 279 -2.44 -0.96 17.24
C PHE A 279 -2.85 0.45 16.79
N VAL A 280 -4.16 0.78 16.82
CA VAL A 280 -4.66 2.10 16.37
C VAL A 280 -5.42 2.84 17.47
N ASP A 281 -6.32 2.16 18.18
CA ASP A 281 -7.14 2.79 19.21
C ASP A 281 -6.53 2.66 20.60
N ALA A 282 -5.89 3.73 21.08
CA ALA A 282 -5.34 3.79 22.43
C ALA A 282 -6.42 3.83 23.54
N ARG A 283 -7.70 3.99 23.19
CA ARG A 283 -8.80 4.01 24.15
C ARG A 283 -9.18 2.58 24.50
N GLY A 284 -9.17 2.28 25.78
CA GLY A 284 -9.48 0.95 26.29
C GLY A 284 -8.27 0.27 26.91
N ARG A 285 -8.46 -1.03 27.14
CA ARG A 285 -7.57 -1.86 27.96
C ARG A 285 -7.15 -3.10 27.16
N THR A 286 -5.95 -3.59 27.44
CA THR A 286 -5.47 -4.86 26.86
C THR A 286 -4.94 -5.74 27.98
N ALA A 287 -5.59 -6.88 28.19
CA ALA A 287 -5.15 -7.89 29.14
C ALA A 287 -3.75 -8.44 28.77
N ARG A 288 -3.09 -9.07 29.74
CA ARG A 288 -1.70 -9.55 29.60
C ARG A 288 -1.51 -10.49 28.41
N GLY A 289 -2.42 -11.45 28.22
CA GLY A 289 -2.33 -12.45 27.15
C GLY A 289 -2.36 -11.83 25.74
N PRO A 290 -3.41 -11.07 25.39
CA PRO A 290 -3.48 -10.34 24.13
C PRO A 290 -2.33 -9.36 23.92
N PHE A 291 -1.87 -8.68 24.99
CA PHE A 291 -0.68 -7.82 24.93
C PHE A 291 0.57 -8.60 24.54
N ALA A 292 0.84 -9.73 25.20
CA ALA A 292 1.99 -10.58 24.89
C ALA A 292 1.92 -11.12 23.46
N ALA A 293 0.73 -11.53 22.99
CA ALA A 293 0.53 -12.01 21.63
C ALA A 293 0.77 -10.92 20.57
N ALA A 294 0.28 -9.70 20.81
CA ALA A 294 0.52 -8.56 19.91
C ALA A 294 1.99 -8.12 19.91
N LEU A 295 2.64 -8.15 21.08
CA LEU A 295 4.07 -7.84 21.22
C LEU A 295 4.93 -8.89 20.49
N ALA A 296 4.56 -10.17 20.56
CA ALA A 296 5.21 -11.26 19.83
C ALA A 296 5.07 -11.13 18.30
N VAL A 297 4.17 -10.28 17.80
CA VAL A 297 4.10 -9.88 16.39
C VAL A 297 4.97 -8.66 16.12
N LEU A 298 4.85 -7.63 16.96
CA LEU A 298 5.52 -6.34 16.74
C LEU A 298 7.05 -6.44 16.85
N LEU A 299 7.57 -7.21 17.81
CA LEU A 299 9.02 -7.36 18.02
C LEU A 299 9.72 -8.01 16.82
N PRO A 300 9.24 -9.12 16.23
CA PRO A 300 9.81 -9.64 15.00
C PRO A 300 9.80 -8.66 13.83
N VAL A 301 8.76 -7.82 13.68
CA VAL A 301 8.73 -6.79 12.62
C VAL A 301 9.79 -5.72 12.87
N ALA A 302 9.92 -5.25 14.13
CA ALA A 302 10.97 -4.32 14.49
C ALA A 302 12.37 -4.94 14.28
N ALA A 303 12.56 -6.20 14.67
CA ALA A 303 13.81 -6.92 14.43
C ALA A 303 14.12 -7.06 12.92
N PHE A 304 13.10 -7.36 12.09
CA PHE A 304 13.25 -7.38 10.63
C PHE A 304 13.80 -6.05 10.11
N TYR A 305 13.20 -4.92 10.48
CA TYR A 305 13.69 -3.62 10.02
C TYR A 305 15.03 -3.20 10.62
N HIS A 306 15.33 -3.63 11.85
CA HIS A 306 16.60 -3.30 12.48
C HIS A 306 17.77 -4.10 11.91
N PHE A 307 17.58 -5.40 11.66
CA PHE A 307 18.66 -6.31 11.29
C PHE A 307 18.74 -6.59 9.79
N LEU A 308 17.63 -6.52 9.05
CA LEU A 308 17.56 -6.93 7.63
C LEU A 308 17.39 -5.75 6.67
N VAL A 309 16.87 -4.61 7.13
CA VAL A 309 16.71 -3.39 6.33
C VAL A 309 17.69 -2.33 6.80
N TYR A 310 18.89 -2.32 6.22
CA TYR A 310 19.98 -1.47 6.68
C TYR A 310 19.76 0.01 6.38
N GLY A 311 20.35 0.86 7.23
CA GLY A 311 20.44 2.30 7.00
C GLY A 311 19.16 3.07 7.29
N LEU A 312 19.06 4.26 6.70
CA LEU A 312 17.95 5.19 6.91
C LEU A 312 16.56 4.59 6.59
N PRO A 313 16.35 3.80 5.52
CA PRO A 313 15.03 3.22 5.24
C PRO A 313 14.49 2.37 6.39
N GLY A 314 15.33 1.53 6.99
CA GLY A 314 14.95 0.70 8.15
C GLY A 314 14.66 1.54 9.40
N GLN A 315 15.43 2.60 9.63
CA GLN A 315 15.19 3.52 10.75
C GLN A 315 13.84 4.25 10.62
N TRP A 316 13.49 4.73 9.43
CA TRP A 316 12.19 5.35 9.18
C TRP A 316 11.04 4.35 9.31
N ALA A 317 11.23 3.10 8.88
CA ALA A 317 10.26 2.04 9.11
C ALA A 317 10.04 1.76 10.61
N LEU A 318 11.11 1.74 11.42
CA LEU A 318 11.02 1.62 12.88
C LEU A 318 10.28 2.80 13.52
N LEU A 319 10.47 4.03 13.01
CA LEU A 319 9.73 5.19 13.48
C LEU A 319 8.22 5.06 13.23
N VAL A 320 7.81 4.50 12.08
CA VAL A 320 6.39 4.22 11.81
C VAL A 320 5.82 3.22 12.82
N LEU A 321 6.61 2.22 13.22
CA LEU A 321 6.22 1.21 14.21
C LEU A 321 6.12 1.75 15.65
N LEU A 322 6.63 2.95 15.94
CA LEU A 322 6.45 3.58 17.27
C LEU A 322 4.98 3.87 17.58
N LEU A 323 4.16 4.21 16.56
CA LEU A 323 2.74 4.43 16.76
C LEU A 323 2.01 3.15 17.26
N PRO A 324 2.04 2.01 16.53
CA PRO A 324 1.41 0.79 17.01
C PRO A 324 2.03 0.29 18.32
N ALA A 325 3.35 0.49 18.53
CA ALA A 325 3.99 0.19 19.82
C ALA A 325 3.41 1.00 20.97
N ALA A 326 3.29 2.31 20.80
CA ALA A 326 2.78 3.22 21.81
C ALA A 326 1.31 2.94 22.13
N VAL A 327 0.48 2.69 21.11
CA VAL A 327 -0.93 2.32 21.30
C VAL A 327 -1.06 1.03 22.12
N LEU A 328 -0.32 -0.01 21.75
CA LEU A 328 -0.36 -1.30 22.43
C LEU A 328 0.03 -1.18 23.90
N HIS A 329 1.11 -0.45 24.20
CA HIS A 329 1.57 -0.25 25.56
C HIS A 329 0.67 0.69 26.37
N ALA A 330 0.09 1.73 25.74
CA ALA A 330 -0.86 2.61 26.41
C ALA A 330 -2.07 1.83 26.92
N ARG A 331 -2.65 0.96 26.08
CA ARG A 331 -3.76 0.07 26.49
C ARG A 331 -3.35 -0.90 27.59
N ARG A 332 -2.12 -1.41 27.56
CA ARG A 332 -1.62 -2.28 28.62
C ARG A 332 -1.47 -1.54 29.94
N LEU A 333 -0.95 -0.31 29.92
CA LEU A 333 -0.85 0.55 31.10
C LEU A 333 -2.24 0.89 31.65
N HIS A 334 -3.20 1.19 30.79
CA HIS A 334 -4.60 1.40 31.18
C HIS A 334 -5.20 0.18 31.88
N ASP A 335 -4.89 -1.03 31.41
CA ASP A 335 -5.33 -2.26 32.09
C ASP A 335 -4.75 -2.39 33.50
N MET A 336 -3.56 -1.83 33.74
CA MET A 336 -2.88 -1.82 35.04
C MET A 336 -3.25 -0.57 35.89
N GLY A 337 -4.26 0.21 35.49
CA GLY A 337 -4.67 1.45 36.17
C GLY A 337 -3.74 2.65 35.95
N ARG A 338 -2.71 2.50 35.13
CA ARG A 338 -1.65 3.51 34.92
C ARG A 338 -1.97 4.40 33.73
N ALA A 339 -1.49 5.64 33.78
CA ALA A 339 -1.61 6.57 32.67
C ALA A 339 -0.63 6.25 31.55
N ALA A 340 -1.04 6.44 30.30
CA ALA A 340 -0.15 6.31 29.13
C ALA A 340 1.04 7.29 29.14
N TRP A 341 1.03 8.32 30.00
CA TRP A 341 2.14 9.25 30.18
C TRP A 341 3.46 8.58 30.59
N TRP A 342 3.41 7.37 31.15
CA TRP A 342 4.62 6.56 31.39
C TRP A 342 5.40 6.24 30.11
N LEU A 343 4.76 6.31 28.94
CA LEU A 343 5.44 6.15 27.64
C LEU A 343 6.34 7.33 27.28
N LEU A 344 6.23 8.47 27.97
CA LEU A 344 7.19 9.57 27.81
C LEU A 344 8.59 9.19 28.31
N VAL A 345 8.70 8.21 29.22
CA VAL A 345 10.00 7.77 29.76
C VAL A 345 10.91 7.22 28.65
N PRO A 346 10.47 6.29 27.79
CA PRO A 346 11.23 5.95 26.58
C PRO A 346 11.04 6.97 25.44
N GLY A 347 9.88 7.62 25.34
CA GLY A 347 9.56 8.50 24.22
C GLY A 347 10.40 9.79 24.14
N ILE A 348 10.67 10.44 25.28
CA ILE A 348 11.47 11.68 25.32
C ILE A 348 12.92 11.40 24.85
N PRO A 349 13.64 10.39 25.36
CA PRO A 349 14.95 10.03 24.84
C PRO A 349 14.96 9.75 23.33
N ILE A 350 13.94 9.05 22.79
CA ILE A 350 13.84 8.82 21.33
C ILE A 350 13.73 10.15 20.58
N ALA A 351 12.85 11.05 21.02
CA ALA A 351 12.69 12.37 20.40
C ALA A 351 13.96 13.22 20.49
N VAL A 352 14.65 13.19 21.64
CA VAL A 352 15.93 13.89 21.84
C VAL A 352 17.02 13.33 20.93
N ALA A 353 17.14 12.00 20.83
CA ALA A 353 18.10 11.35 19.95
C ALA A 353 17.85 11.72 18.47
N ALA A 354 16.60 11.69 18.04
CA ALA A 354 16.21 12.09 16.69
C ALA A 354 16.54 13.56 16.42
N TRP A 355 16.20 14.47 17.35
CA TRP A 355 16.51 15.89 17.23
C TRP A 355 18.03 16.16 17.18
N LEU A 356 18.82 15.54 18.06
CA LEU A 356 20.28 15.69 18.07
C LEU A 356 20.92 15.21 16.77
N HIS A 357 20.41 14.11 16.21
CA HIS A 357 20.85 13.59 14.93
C HIS A 357 20.54 14.58 13.80
N MET A 358 19.29 15.07 13.72
CA MET A 358 18.89 16.07 12.73
C MET A 358 19.64 17.40 12.84
N ALA A 359 20.01 17.81 14.05
CA ALA A 359 20.75 19.04 14.31
C ALA A 359 22.26 18.93 14.02
N GLY A 360 22.77 17.74 13.65
CA GLY A 360 24.20 17.50 13.49
C GLY A 360 25.00 17.61 14.80
N ARG A 361 24.34 17.50 15.95
CA ARG A 361 24.93 17.66 17.30
C ARG A 361 24.98 16.34 18.08
N GLY A 362 24.94 15.22 17.36
CA GLY A 362 24.70 13.90 17.95
C GLY A 362 25.94 13.06 18.25
N GLU A 363 27.13 13.50 17.84
CA GLU A 363 28.37 12.73 18.02
C GLU A 363 28.63 12.45 19.51
N GLY A 364 28.88 11.18 19.84
CA GLY A 364 29.11 10.70 21.21
C GLY A 364 27.87 10.62 22.12
N ILE A 365 26.87 11.48 21.93
CA ILE A 365 25.69 11.57 22.81
C ILE A 365 24.52 10.69 22.33
N VAL A 366 24.23 10.69 21.02
CA VAL A 366 23.10 9.94 20.45
C VAL A 366 23.14 8.45 20.80
N PRO A 367 24.29 7.75 20.75
CA PRO A 367 24.34 6.34 21.16
C PRO A 367 23.91 6.12 22.62
N ALA A 368 24.35 6.97 23.54
CA ALA A 368 24.00 6.86 24.96
C ALA A 368 22.51 7.15 25.20
N VAL A 369 21.97 8.21 24.58
CA VAL A 369 20.53 8.54 24.66
C VAL A 369 19.67 7.44 24.04
N THR A 370 20.10 6.87 22.91
CA THR A 370 19.43 5.75 22.25
C THR A 370 19.45 4.50 23.13
N LEU A 371 20.58 4.18 23.77
CA LEU A 371 20.66 3.06 24.72
C LEU A 371 19.73 3.27 25.91
N ALA A 372 19.68 4.49 26.48
CA ALA A 372 18.75 4.83 27.56
C ALA A 372 17.29 4.65 27.12
N ALA A 373 16.94 5.08 25.90
CA ALA A 373 15.63 4.87 25.32
C ALA A 373 15.27 3.38 25.20
N LEU A 374 16.21 2.56 24.73
CA LEU A 374 16.03 1.11 24.58
C LEU A 374 15.84 0.42 25.93
N VAL A 375 16.65 0.77 26.94
CA VAL A 375 16.54 0.23 28.29
C VAL A 375 15.20 0.63 28.92
N ALA A 376 14.80 1.89 28.81
CA ALA A 376 13.51 2.37 29.30
C ALA A 376 12.34 1.66 28.58
N GLY A 377 12.42 1.50 27.25
CA GLY A 377 11.41 0.82 26.44
C GLY A 377 11.28 -0.65 26.83
N ALA A 378 12.41 -1.35 26.99
CA ALA A 378 12.44 -2.73 27.48
C ALA A 378 11.86 -2.84 28.90
N GLY A 379 12.14 -1.88 29.78
CA GLY A 379 11.56 -1.81 31.12
C GLY A 379 10.04 -1.67 31.10
N VAL A 380 9.49 -0.77 30.29
CA VAL A 380 8.03 -0.60 30.13
C VAL A 380 7.39 -1.87 29.54
N MET A 381 8.05 -2.49 28.57
CA MET A 381 7.60 -3.73 27.94
C MET A 381 7.56 -4.89 28.95
N LEU A 382 8.64 -5.10 29.71
CA LEU A 382 8.71 -6.10 30.77
C LEU A 382 7.66 -5.84 31.85
N TRP A 383 7.48 -4.59 32.25
CA TRP A 383 6.43 -4.20 33.20
C TRP A 383 5.03 -4.56 32.70
N GLY A 384 4.76 -4.34 31.41
CA GLY A 384 3.52 -4.77 30.77
C GLY A 384 3.32 -6.29 30.79
N LEU A 385 4.40 -7.07 30.64
CA LEU A 385 4.36 -8.54 30.66
C LEU A 385 4.14 -9.12 32.06
N ILE A 386 4.70 -8.52 33.12
CA ILE A 386 4.62 -9.08 34.49
C ILE A 386 3.55 -8.41 35.35
N GLY A 387 3.17 -7.17 35.04
CA GLY A 387 2.21 -6.39 35.80
C GLY A 387 0.82 -7.02 35.83
N LYS A 388 0.14 -6.92 36.97
CA LYS A 388 -1.25 -7.38 37.13
C LYS A 388 -2.21 -6.30 36.62
N GLY A 389 -3.24 -6.72 35.88
CA GLY A 389 -4.35 -5.84 35.50
C GLY A 389 -5.28 -5.58 36.69
N GLU A 390 -5.99 -4.46 36.67
CA GLU A 390 -7.04 -4.15 37.64
C GLU A 390 -8.30 -4.99 37.35
N ALA A 391 -8.86 -5.61 38.38
CA ALA A 391 -10.11 -6.35 38.24
C ALA A 391 -11.30 -5.38 38.10
N GLY A 392 -12.30 -5.76 37.29
CA GLY A 392 -13.50 -4.95 37.08
C GLY A 392 -13.24 -3.69 36.25
N ALA A 393 -14.21 -2.76 36.26
CA ALA A 393 -14.09 -1.50 35.52
C ALA A 393 -13.11 -0.53 36.19
N ASN A 394 -12.34 0.20 35.38
CA ASN A 394 -11.55 1.33 35.84
C ASN A 394 -11.81 2.56 34.95
N ARG A 395 -11.12 3.67 35.18
CA ARG A 395 -11.31 4.93 34.43
C ARG A 395 -11.08 4.83 32.92
N TYR A 396 -10.52 3.72 32.44
CA TYR A 396 -10.24 3.47 31.02
C TYR A 396 -11.21 2.45 30.39
N GLY A 397 -12.19 1.97 31.15
CA GLY A 397 -13.24 1.06 30.67
C GLY A 397 -13.32 -0.25 31.47
N GLU A 398 -14.19 -1.13 31.01
CA GLU A 398 -14.38 -2.46 31.58
C GLU A 398 -13.14 -3.34 31.41
N ALA A 399 -12.94 -4.28 32.34
CA ALA A 399 -11.90 -5.28 32.18
C ALA A 399 -12.20 -6.17 30.98
N MET A 400 -11.16 -6.44 30.21
CA MET A 400 -11.20 -7.38 29.11
C MET A 400 -11.29 -8.79 29.73
N LEU A 401 -12.38 -9.52 29.42
CA LEU A 401 -12.63 -10.88 29.93
C LEU A 401 -11.62 -11.90 29.37
#